data_AF-A0A178ZJG1-F1
#
_entry.id   AF-A0A178ZJG1-F1
#
_cell.length_a   1.000
_cell.length_b   1.000
_cell.length_c   1.000
_cell.angle_alpha   90.00
_cell.angle_beta   90.00
_cell.angle_gamma   90.00
#
_symmetry.space_group_name_H-M   'P 1'
#
loop_
_entity.id
_entity.type
_entity.pdbx_description
1 polymer ?
#
loop_
_entity_poly.entity_id
_entity_poly.type
_entity_poly.pdbx_seq_one_letter_code
_entity_poly.pdbx_strand_id
1 'polypeptide(L)'
;MVGVDIEYSKSKRAVFSVWRAKGQTSGADRFWVVEPTVTNQVFRNDDGNPNTDKTLGLRLHLGDFADEETCRHFKDLDRDIFVSCDEMYRYLVEAEAFVKIAESTEQEPSTPLKKRRRTQTPEEQLDDRDEDAYAKAEERVSKRRDMEDESFKGSSSE
;
A
#
# COMPACT_ATOMS: atom_id res chain seq x y z
N MET A 1 6.27 -11.80 -7.54
CA MET A 1 6.71 -11.37 -6.19
C MET A 1 8.14 -10.84 -6.29
N VAL A 2 8.42 -9.68 -5.69
CA VAL A 2 9.78 -9.17 -5.51
C VAL A 2 10.08 -9.21 -4.01
N GLY A 3 11.19 -9.84 -3.63
CA GLY A 3 11.69 -9.85 -2.26
C GLY A 3 12.98 -9.07 -2.20
N VAL A 4 13.13 -8.24 -1.17
CA VAL A 4 14.34 -7.47 -0.90
C VAL A 4 14.87 -7.93 0.46
N ASP A 5 16.12 -8.33 0.49
CA ASP A 5 16.83 -8.71 1.71
C ASP A 5 17.94 -7.69 1.97
N ILE A 6 17.88 -7.04 3.13
CA ILE A 6 18.75 -5.94 3.51
C ILE A 6 19.42 -6.31 4.82
N GLU A 7 20.72 -6.55 4.77
CA GLU A 7 21.51 -6.84 5.95
C GLU A 7 21.96 -5.53 6.61
N TYR A 8 21.73 -5.44 7.92
CA TYR A 8 22.11 -4.27 8.74
C TYR A 8 23.12 -4.60 9.85
N SER A 9 23.27 -5.88 10.23
CA SER A 9 24.00 -6.28 11.44
C SER A 9 25.44 -6.70 11.19
N LYS A 10 25.72 -7.46 10.12
CA LYS A 10 27.07 -7.98 9.82
C LYS A 10 27.72 -7.30 8.62
N SER A 11 26.92 -6.90 7.65
CA SER A 11 27.35 -6.19 6.45
C SER A 11 26.33 -5.08 6.14
N LYS A 12 26.59 -4.31 5.10
CA LYS A 12 25.58 -3.42 4.49
C LYS A 12 25.02 -4.01 3.21
N ARG A 13 25.14 -5.31 2.98
CA ARG A 13 24.69 -5.93 1.74
C ARG A 13 23.19 -5.80 1.58
N ALA A 14 22.75 -5.52 0.35
CA ALA A 14 21.35 -5.59 0.00
C ALA A 14 21.18 -6.30 -1.35
N VAL A 15 20.26 -7.25 -1.36
CA VAL A 15 19.96 -8.08 -2.53
C VAL A 15 18.46 -8.10 -2.80
N PHE A 16 18.08 -8.40 -4.03
CA PHE A 16 16.69 -8.69 -4.36
C PHE A 16 16.55 -9.98 -5.15
N SER A 17 15.37 -10.57 -5.06
CA SER A 17 14.97 -11.77 -5.76
C SER A 17 13.58 -11.56 -6.38
N VAL A 18 13.37 -12.15 -7.55
CA VAL A 18 12.11 -12.05 -8.30
C VAL A 18 11.59 -13.46 -8.54
N TRP A 19 10.34 -13.69 -8.17
CA TRP A 19 9.63 -14.94 -8.45
C TRP A 19 8.41 -14.66 -9.31
N ARG A 20 8.25 -15.43 -10.38
CA ARG A 20 7.12 -15.32 -11.30
C ARG A 20 6.29 -16.61 -11.27
N ALA A 21 4.99 -16.45 -11.13
CA ALA A 21 4.05 -17.55 -11.28
C ALA A 21 3.85 -17.82 -12.77
N LYS A 22 3.93 -19.09 -13.18
CA LYS A 22 3.65 -19.54 -14.53
C LYS A 22 2.56 -20.61 -14.47
N GLY A 23 1.58 -20.50 -15.35
CA GLY A 23 0.59 -21.54 -15.55
C GLY A 23 1.25 -22.74 -16.22
N GLN A 24 1.22 -23.89 -15.58
CA GLN A 24 1.56 -25.17 -16.19
C GLN A 24 0.30 -25.98 -16.44
N THR A 25 0.36 -26.82 -17.47
CA THR A 25 -0.73 -27.71 -17.84
C THR A 25 -0.17 -29.13 -17.86
N SER A 26 -0.78 -30.04 -17.12
CA SER A 26 -0.44 -31.47 -17.15
C SER A 26 -1.72 -32.27 -17.38
N GLY A 27 -1.92 -32.72 -18.62
CA GLY A 27 -3.18 -33.37 -19.02
C GLY A 27 -4.35 -32.39 -18.94
N ALA A 28 -5.35 -32.72 -18.12
CA ALA A 28 -6.54 -31.88 -17.91
C ALA A 28 -6.35 -30.83 -16.78
N ASP A 29 -5.33 -30.99 -15.95
CA ASP A 29 -5.11 -30.11 -14.79
C ASP A 29 -4.28 -28.89 -15.17
N ARG A 30 -4.73 -27.72 -14.70
CA ARG A 30 -4.01 -26.45 -14.77
C ARG A 30 -3.60 -26.05 -13.37
N PHE A 31 -2.32 -25.80 -13.16
CA PHE A 31 -1.79 -25.37 -11.87
C PHE A 31 -0.76 -24.27 -12.05
N TRP A 32 -0.58 -23.47 -11.00
CA TRP A 32 0.42 -22.41 -10.96
C TRP A 32 1.70 -22.95 -10.33
N VAL A 33 2.83 -22.73 -10.99
CA VAL A 33 4.17 -22.99 -10.44
C VAL A 33 4.86 -21.65 -10.26
N VAL A 34 5.43 -21.43 -9.08
CA VAL A 34 6.22 -20.24 -8.77
C VAL A 34 7.69 -20.58 -8.95
N GLU A 35 8.36 -19.89 -9.86
CA GLU A 35 9.78 -20.09 -10.14
C GLU A 35 10.56 -18.80 -9.87
N PRO A 36 11.78 -18.89 -9.30
CA PRO A 36 12.66 -17.74 -9.21
C PRO A 36 13.21 -17.38 -10.60
N THR A 37 12.96 -16.16 -11.05
CA THR A 37 13.52 -15.59 -12.28
C THR A 37 14.83 -14.85 -12.01
N VAL A 38 14.96 -14.26 -10.82
CA VAL A 38 16.17 -13.58 -10.35
C VAL A 38 16.42 -14.02 -8.91
N THR A 39 17.64 -14.42 -8.60
CA THR A 39 18.02 -14.90 -7.26
C THR A 39 19.16 -14.07 -6.68
N ASN A 40 18.91 -13.42 -5.55
CA ASN A 40 19.87 -12.71 -4.71
C ASN A 40 20.77 -11.74 -5.49
N GLN A 41 20.18 -10.99 -6.41
CA GLN A 41 20.89 -9.98 -7.18
C GLN A 41 21.29 -8.81 -6.29
N VAL A 42 22.58 -8.57 -6.22
CA VAL A 42 23.18 -7.54 -5.35
C VAL A 42 22.97 -6.17 -5.97
N PHE A 43 22.38 -5.25 -5.21
CA PHE A 43 22.31 -3.83 -5.57
C PHE A 43 23.09 -2.92 -4.61
N ARG A 44 23.39 -3.42 -3.39
CA ARG A 44 24.34 -2.81 -2.45
C ARG A 44 25.34 -3.86 -1.98
N ASN A 45 26.63 -3.60 -2.17
CA ASN A 45 27.72 -4.50 -1.81
C ASN A 45 27.93 -4.54 -0.28
N ASP A 46 28.75 -5.48 0.19
CA ASP A 46 29.07 -5.64 1.62
C ASP A 46 29.65 -4.35 2.24
N ASP A 47 30.45 -3.60 1.47
CA ASP A 47 31.04 -2.31 1.86
C ASP A 47 30.00 -1.17 1.95
N GLY A 48 28.76 -1.41 1.53
CA GLY A 48 27.69 -0.42 1.49
C GLY A 48 27.69 0.47 0.25
N ASN A 49 28.56 0.22 -0.73
CA ASN A 49 28.58 0.92 -2.01
C ASN A 49 27.57 0.31 -3.01
N PRO A 50 27.07 1.11 -3.97
CA PRO A 50 26.19 0.58 -5.02
C PRO A 50 26.91 -0.42 -5.92
N ASN A 51 26.14 -1.35 -6.49
CA ASN A 51 26.66 -2.19 -7.56
C ASN A 51 27.01 -1.32 -8.80
N THR A 52 28.21 -1.49 -9.34
CA THR A 52 28.74 -0.68 -10.46
C THR A 52 28.18 -1.11 -11.82
N ASP A 53 27.59 -2.31 -11.90
CA ASP A 53 27.00 -2.80 -13.15
C ASP A 53 25.66 -2.12 -13.44
N LYS A 54 25.66 -1.23 -14.44
CA LYS A 54 24.48 -0.48 -14.88
C LYS A 54 23.50 -1.32 -15.70
N THR A 55 23.90 -2.51 -16.15
CA THR A 55 23.04 -3.41 -16.92
C THR A 55 22.14 -4.25 -16.00
N LEU A 56 22.50 -4.33 -14.71
CA LEU A 56 21.72 -5.03 -13.70
C LEU A 56 20.68 -4.11 -13.07
N GLY A 57 19.56 -4.72 -12.69
CA GLY A 57 18.44 -3.99 -12.12
C GLY A 57 17.18 -4.84 -12.08
N LEU A 58 16.18 -4.30 -11.39
CA LEU A 58 14.86 -4.90 -11.32
C LEU A 58 14.12 -4.65 -12.63
N ARG A 59 13.76 -5.73 -13.32
CA ARG A 59 12.95 -5.70 -14.54
C ARG A 59 11.58 -6.30 -14.27
N LEU A 60 10.54 -5.51 -14.48
CA LEU A 60 9.15 -5.88 -14.29
C LEU A 60 8.39 -5.75 -15.60
N HIS A 61 7.60 -6.76 -15.97
CA HIS A 61 6.70 -6.66 -17.12
C HIS A 61 5.33 -6.20 -16.64
N LEU A 62 4.71 -5.27 -17.37
CA LEU A 62 3.36 -4.80 -17.03
C LEU A 62 2.33 -5.94 -17.06
N GLY A 63 2.51 -6.90 -17.97
CA GLY A 63 1.66 -8.09 -18.06
C GLY A 63 1.69 -9.00 -16.82
N ASP A 64 2.69 -8.87 -15.94
CA ASP A 64 2.73 -9.65 -14.69
C ASP A 64 1.69 -9.17 -13.66
N PHE A 65 1.11 -7.97 -13.84
CA PHE A 65 0.22 -7.32 -12.87
C PHE A 65 -1.24 -7.23 -13.33
N ALA A 66 -1.56 -7.80 -14.49
CA ALA A 66 -2.88 -7.77 -15.09
C ALA A 66 -3.28 -9.16 -15.58
N ASP A 67 -4.59 -9.43 -15.64
CA ASP A 67 -5.13 -10.63 -16.25
C ASP A 67 -5.05 -10.56 -17.79
N GLU A 68 -5.25 -11.69 -18.45
CA GLU A 68 -5.15 -11.77 -19.91
C GLU A 68 -6.15 -10.86 -20.64
N GLU A 69 -7.35 -10.64 -20.09
CA GLU A 69 -8.37 -9.81 -20.73
C GLU A 69 -7.95 -8.34 -20.67
N THR A 70 -7.57 -7.85 -19.49
CA THR A 70 -6.99 -6.52 -19.33
C THR A 70 -5.77 -6.34 -20.22
N CYS A 71 -4.92 -7.36 -20.35
CA CYS A 71 -3.75 -7.29 -21.21
C CYS A 71 -4.12 -7.09 -22.70
N ARG A 72 -5.17 -7.71 -23.21
CA ARG A 72 -5.55 -7.57 -24.63
C ARG A 72 -5.93 -6.13 -25.02
N HIS A 73 -6.37 -5.31 -24.07
CA HIS A 73 -6.75 -3.92 -24.32
C HIS A 73 -5.57 -2.98 -24.50
N PHE A 74 -4.36 -3.35 -24.07
CA PHE A 74 -3.16 -2.51 -24.16
C PHE A 74 -2.18 -3.07 -25.19
N LYS A 75 -1.79 -2.24 -26.17
CA LYS A 75 -0.85 -2.63 -27.25
C LYS A 75 0.62 -2.60 -26.83
N ASP A 76 0.94 -1.98 -25.70
CA ASP A 76 2.31 -1.66 -25.25
C ASP A 76 2.70 -2.41 -23.96
N LEU A 77 2.18 -3.63 -23.74
CA LEU A 77 2.50 -4.41 -22.53
C LEU A 77 3.89 -5.03 -22.52
N ASP A 78 4.54 -5.06 -23.69
CA ASP A 78 5.94 -5.47 -23.84
C ASP A 78 6.91 -4.41 -23.28
N ARG A 79 6.39 -3.29 -22.76
CA ARG A 79 7.21 -2.31 -22.05
C ARG A 79 7.62 -2.84 -20.69
N ASP A 80 8.92 -3.02 -20.55
CA ASP A 80 9.56 -3.35 -19.29
C ASP A 80 9.72 -2.08 -18.45
N ILE A 81 9.29 -2.15 -17.19
CA ILE A 81 9.75 -1.21 -16.17
C ILE A 81 11.11 -1.71 -15.71
N PHE A 82 12.14 -0.92 -15.97
CA PHE A 82 13.50 -1.19 -15.53
C PHE A 82 13.89 -0.18 -14.45
N VAL A 83 14.31 -0.69 -13.29
CA VAL A 83 14.89 0.09 -12.20
C VAL A 83 16.32 -0.39 -12.02
N SER A 84 17.29 0.48 -12.25
CA SER A 84 18.70 0.13 -12.15
C SER A 84 19.12 -0.19 -10.70
N CYS A 85 20.19 -0.95 -10.52
CA CYS A 85 20.75 -1.18 -9.17
C CYS A 85 21.15 0.12 -8.46
N ASP A 86 21.60 1.14 -9.21
CA ASP A 86 21.94 2.46 -8.67
C ASP A 86 20.70 3.20 -8.13
N GLU A 87 19.59 3.17 -8.89
CA GLU A 87 18.32 3.74 -8.43
C GLU A 87 17.79 3.02 -7.19
N MET A 88 17.84 1.68 -7.17
CA MET A 88 17.45 0.90 -5.99
C MET A 88 18.31 1.25 -4.77
N TYR A 89 19.63 1.40 -4.97
CA TYR A 89 20.53 1.83 -3.91
C TYR A 89 20.16 3.23 -3.39
N ARG A 90 19.89 4.18 -4.28
CA ARG A 90 19.48 5.54 -3.90
C ARG A 90 18.19 5.53 -3.09
N TYR A 91 17.17 4.79 -3.51
CA TYR A 91 15.92 4.66 -2.76
C TYR A 91 16.14 4.07 -1.37
N LEU A 92 17.03 3.09 -1.24
CA LEU A 92 17.38 2.53 0.06
C LEU A 92 18.06 3.57 0.96
N VAL A 93 19.02 4.33 0.43
CA VAL A 93 19.71 5.40 1.19
C VAL A 93 18.72 6.48 1.65
N GLU A 94 17.81 6.90 0.77
CA GLU A 94 16.76 7.86 1.11
C GLU A 94 15.83 7.31 2.20
N ALA A 95 15.37 6.07 2.08
CA ALA A 95 14.52 5.42 3.08
C ALA A 95 15.21 5.32 4.45
N GLU A 96 16.50 4.92 4.49
CA GLU A 96 17.29 4.88 5.72
C GLU A 96 17.47 6.27 6.35
N ALA A 97 17.60 7.32 5.53
CA ALA A 97 17.68 8.69 6.03
C ALA A 97 16.36 9.14 6.66
N PHE A 98 15.22 8.80 6.06
CA PHE A 98 13.90 9.10 6.62
C PHE A 98 13.68 8.41 7.97
N VAL A 99 14.08 7.14 8.11
CA VAL A 99 13.97 6.41 9.38
C VAL A 99 14.81 7.07 10.47
N LYS A 100 16.07 7.45 10.18
CA LYS A 100 16.94 8.14 11.13
C LYS A 100 16.34 9.48 11.59
N ILE A 101 15.74 10.23 10.68
CA ILE A 101 15.06 11.50 11.02
C ILE A 101 13.88 11.21 11.95
N ALA A 102 13.04 10.24 11.63
CA ALA A 102 11.88 9.87 12.44
C ALA A 102 12.29 9.43 13.86
N GLU A 103 13.32 8.58 13.99
CA GLU A 103 13.88 8.14 15.27
C GLU A 103 14.49 9.31 16.07
N SER A 104 15.17 10.24 15.41
CA SER A 104 15.71 11.45 16.07
C SER A 104 14.63 12.47 16.47
N THR A 105 13.45 12.38 15.86
CA THR A 105 12.31 13.28 16.09
C THR A 105 11.27 12.63 17.01
N GLU A 106 11.59 11.51 17.67
CA GLU A 106 10.81 11.04 18.82
C GLU A 106 10.75 12.19 19.84
N GLN A 107 9.64 12.94 19.79
CA GLN A 107 9.33 13.95 20.78
C GLN A 107 9.33 13.24 22.12
N GLU A 108 10.04 13.81 23.09
CA GLU A 108 9.95 13.33 24.47
C GLU A 108 8.47 13.13 24.81
N PRO A 109 8.11 11.99 25.46
CA PRO A 109 6.74 11.72 25.82
C PRO A 109 6.21 12.96 26.54
N SER A 110 5.27 13.66 25.91
CA SER A 110 4.80 14.96 26.39
C SER A 110 4.51 14.81 27.87
N THR A 111 5.23 15.54 28.72
CA THR A 111 5.03 15.45 30.19
C THR A 111 3.54 15.46 30.44
N PRO A 112 2.98 14.50 31.18
CA PRO A 112 1.54 14.33 31.29
C PRO A 112 0.95 15.65 31.76
N LEU A 113 0.33 16.38 30.84
CA LEU A 113 -0.33 17.63 31.16
C LEU A 113 -1.44 17.27 32.13
N LYS A 114 -1.34 17.78 33.36
CA LYS A 114 -2.42 17.61 34.35
C LYS A 114 -3.69 18.15 33.71
N LYS A 115 -4.62 17.25 33.39
CA LYS A 115 -5.96 17.61 32.91
C LYS A 115 -6.53 18.63 33.91
N ARG A 116 -6.86 19.85 33.46
CA ARG A 116 -7.57 20.81 34.31
C ARG A 116 -8.88 20.13 34.75
N ARG A 117 -9.17 20.18 36.05
CA ARG A 117 -10.44 19.70 36.60
C ARG A 117 -11.57 20.41 35.83
N ARG A 118 -12.37 19.63 35.09
CA ARG A 118 -13.56 20.14 34.39
C ARG A 118 -14.49 20.70 35.48
N THR A 119 -14.95 21.94 35.33
CA THR A 119 -16.13 22.40 36.07
C THR A 119 -17.26 21.42 35.77
N GLN A 120 -17.99 21.01 36.81
CA GLN A 120 -19.05 20.01 36.70
C GLN A 120 -19.98 20.45 35.55
N THR A 121 -20.11 19.58 34.54
CA THR A 121 -21.06 19.84 33.46
C THR A 121 -22.44 19.74 34.11
N PRO A 122 -23.32 20.75 33.97
CA PRO A 122 -24.68 20.66 34.50
C PRO A 122 -25.31 19.36 34.01
N GLU A 123 -26.05 18.68 34.88
CA GLU A 123 -26.78 17.49 34.47
C GLU A 123 -27.75 17.87 33.34
N GLU A 124 -27.65 17.18 32.20
CA GLU A 124 -28.62 17.33 31.12
C GLU A 124 -29.99 16.91 31.66
N GLN A 125 -30.87 17.88 31.86
CA GLN A 125 -32.28 17.62 32.13
C GLN A 125 -32.94 17.30 30.78
N LEU A 126 -32.88 16.04 30.37
CA LEU A 126 -33.76 15.51 29.33
C LEU A 126 -35.17 15.55 29.92
N ASP A 127 -36.01 16.47 29.46
CA ASP A 127 -37.44 16.47 29.79
C ASP A 127 -38.23 15.79 28.66
N ASP A 128 -39.45 15.34 28.94
CA ASP A 128 -40.28 14.60 27.98
C ASP A 128 -40.57 15.40 26.68
N ARG A 129 -40.34 16.72 26.66
CA ARG A 129 -40.45 17.58 25.46
C ARG A 129 -39.23 17.45 24.54
N ASP A 130 -38.08 17.04 25.06
CA ASP A 130 -36.88 16.77 24.26
C ASP A 130 -37.01 15.47 23.45
N GLU A 131 -37.70 14.45 23.97
CA GLU A 131 -37.95 13.19 23.23
C GLU A 131 -38.74 13.44 21.94
N ASP A 132 -39.76 14.29 22.01
CA ASP A 132 -40.63 14.62 20.87
C ASP A 132 -39.86 15.40 19.77
N ALA A 133 -38.85 16.18 20.18
CA ALA A 133 -37.96 16.89 19.27
C ALA A 133 -36.99 15.91 18.57
N TYR A 134 -36.44 14.95 19.30
CA TYR A 134 -35.59 13.90 18.74
C TYR A 134 -36.37 12.98 17.77
N ALA A 135 -37.59 12.57 18.13
CA ALA A 135 -38.44 11.76 17.25
C ALA A 135 -38.76 12.46 15.92
N LYS A 136 -39.09 13.75 15.96
CA LYS A 136 -39.30 14.56 14.73
C LYS A 136 -38.02 14.74 13.92
N ALA A 137 -36.86 14.81 14.58
CA ALA A 137 -35.58 14.91 13.89
C ALA A 137 -35.24 13.59 13.17
N GLU A 138 -35.43 12.45 13.80
CA GLU A 138 -35.25 11.12 13.18
C GLU A 138 -36.21 10.91 12.01
N GLU A 139 -37.49 11.23 12.15
CA GLU A 139 -38.48 11.08 11.07
C GLU A 139 -38.11 11.95 9.84
N ARG A 140 -37.63 13.18 10.06
CA ARG A 140 -37.15 14.07 8.99
C ARG A 140 -35.87 13.58 8.31
N VAL A 141 -35.03 12.84 9.02
CA VAL A 141 -33.83 12.24 8.43
C VAL A 141 -34.22 11.00 7.63
N SER A 142 -35.14 10.17 8.13
CA SER A 142 -35.63 9.00 7.40
C SER A 142 -36.32 9.38 6.09
N LYS A 143 -37.25 10.35 6.11
CA LYS A 143 -37.93 10.82 4.88
C LYS A 143 -36.99 11.42 3.84
N ARG A 144 -35.85 11.98 4.25
CA ARG A 144 -34.82 12.48 3.32
C ARG A 144 -34.04 11.35 2.69
N ARG A 145 -33.68 10.31 3.45
CA ARG A 145 -33.03 9.11 2.91
C ARG A 145 -33.90 8.42 1.87
N ASP A 146 -35.20 8.31 2.13
CA ASP A 146 -36.12 7.62 1.21
C ASP A 146 -36.32 8.38 -0.11
N MET A 147 -36.24 9.73 -0.12
CA MET A 147 -36.34 10.54 -1.34
C MET A 147 -35.03 10.62 -2.15
N GLU A 148 -33.86 10.44 -1.51
CA GLU A 148 -32.56 10.53 -2.18
C GLU A 148 -32.20 9.25 -2.96
N ASP A 149 -32.79 8.10 -2.63
CA ASP A 149 -32.53 6.80 -3.27
C ASP A 149 -33.35 6.57 -4.56
N GLU A 150 -34.39 7.37 -4.84
CA GLU A 150 -35.23 7.22 -6.04
C GLU A 150 -34.58 7.74 -7.34
N SER A 151 -33.42 8.39 -7.27
CA SER A 151 -32.80 9.03 -8.45
C SER A 151 -31.79 8.18 -9.24
N PHE A 152 -31.49 6.94 -8.81
CA PHE A 152 -30.61 6.06 -9.59
C PHE A 152 -31.34 5.45 -10.79
N LYS A 153 -31.39 6.20 -11.91
CA LYS A 153 -31.70 5.61 -13.23
C LYS A 153 -30.44 4.94 -13.77
N GLY A 154 -30.43 3.60 -13.76
CA GLY A 154 -29.47 2.83 -14.53
C GLY A 154 -29.60 3.18 -16.02
N SER A 155 -28.61 3.89 -16.58
CA SER A 155 -28.52 4.07 -18.02
C SER A 155 -28.05 2.76 -18.63
N SER A 156 -29.01 1.91 -18.98
CA SER A 156 -28.81 0.86 -19.98
C SER A 156 -28.96 1.54 -21.35
N SER A 157 -27.95 1.45 -22.20
CA SER A 157 -28.08 1.78 -23.63
C SER A 157 -27.17 0.85 -24.42
N GLU A 158 -27.77 0.25 -25.45
CA GLU A 158 -27.23 -0.66 -26.47
C GLU A 158 -25.97 -0.17 -27.18
#